data_AF-A0A0C2CG21-F1
#
_entry.id   AF-A0A0C2CG21-F1
#
_cell.length_a   1.000
_cell.length_b   1.000
_cell.length_c   1.000
_cell.angle_alpha   90.00
_cell.angle_beta   90.00
_cell.angle_gamma   90.00
#
_symmetry.space_group_name_H-M   'P 1'
#
loop_
_entity.id
_entity.type
_entity.pdbx_description
1 polymer ?
#
loop_
_entity_poly.entity_id
_entity_poly.type
_entity_poly.pdbx_seq_one_letter_code
_entity_poly.pdbx_strand_id
1 'polypeptide(L)'
;LFRFYFDFEHVCIIVNAGEITVVEYGIDGPLGWVRTELTSPHLISVSIAKGPPGSQSLKKIAYLTDPTSIAIKNLVNDDTEAVVNHTTVIDWLELSESATKLLFRDKRSRLTLLDGTRQTTLLNFCTYVQWVPGSDVVVAQSGNTLHVWYNPSIPDQVTTVAIKGEVEAVLRDAERTEVIVQEANAKVAYELDNVQIDFGSAIEAGDLAKAAAFLDHYRVADDSLLSTIIALELASAAKYKAFPRIKV
;
A
#
# COMPACT_ATOMS: atom_id res chain seq x y z
N LEU A 1 -13.20 -2.56 29.18
CA LEU A 1 -12.17 -1.50 29.24
C LEU A 1 -11.99 -1.00 27.81
N PHE A 2 -12.14 0.30 27.58
CA PHE A 2 -11.93 0.89 26.26
C PHE A 2 -10.42 1.01 25.99
N ARG A 3 -10.00 0.77 24.74
CA ARG A 3 -8.66 1.12 24.26
C ARG A 3 -8.80 2.09 23.10
N PHE A 4 -7.86 3.02 23.01
CA PHE A 4 -7.84 4.06 21.99
C PHE A 4 -6.49 4.00 21.28
N TYR A 5 -6.52 4.01 19.95
CA TYR A 5 -5.32 4.10 19.11
C TYR A 5 -5.38 5.38 18.29
N PHE A 6 -4.29 6.15 18.33
CA PHE A 6 -4.16 7.47 17.69
C PHE A 6 -3.02 7.50 16.66
N ASP A 7 -2.45 6.34 16.32
CA ASP A 7 -1.31 6.21 15.42
C ASP A 7 -1.67 6.43 13.94
N PHE A 8 -2.97 6.60 13.63
CA PHE A 8 -3.47 6.86 12.28
C PHE A 8 -3.65 8.37 12.06
N GLU A 9 -3.22 8.86 10.90
CA GLU A 9 -3.17 10.30 10.63
C GLU A 9 -4.54 10.98 10.66
N HIS A 10 -5.57 10.31 10.13
CA HIS A 10 -6.90 10.90 9.90
C HIS A 10 -8.01 10.35 10.79
N VAL A 11 -7.72 9.29 11.55
CA VAL A 11 -8.72 8.58 12.36
C VAL A 11 -8.18 8.25 13.74
N CYS A 12 -9.10 8.04 14.68
CA CYS A 12 -8.82 7.26 15.87
C CYS A 12 -9.62 5.96 15.85
N ILE A 13 -9.04 4.92 16.45
CA ILE A 13 -9.69 3.63 16.62
C ILE A 13 -10.06 3.47 18.10
N ILE A 14 -11.33 3.17 18.34
CA ILE A 14 -11.88 2.89 19.67
C ILE A 14 -12.22 1.41 19.73
N VAL A 15 -11.58 0.69 20.66
CA VAL A 15 -11.85 -0.73 20.89
C VAL A 15 -12.63 -0.90 22.17
N ASN A 16 -13.77 -1.57 22.10
CA ASN A 16 -14.61 -1.91 23.24
C ASN A 16 -15.15 -3.33 23.12
N ALA A 17 -14.73 -4.23 24.01
CA ALA A 17 -15.30 -5.57 24.16
C ALA A 17 -15.44 -6.36 22.83
N GLY A 18 -14.42 -6.32 21.95
CA GLY A 18 -14.43 -7.01 20.66
C GLY A 18 -15.14 -6.25 19.53
N GLU A 19 -15.60 -5.04 19.80
CA GLU A 19 -16.05 -4.08 18.79
C GLU A 19 -14.97 -3.02 18.56
N ILE A 20 -14.76 -2.68 17.30
CA ILE A 20 -13.84 -1.64 16.85
C ILE A 20 -14.70 -0.58 16.17
N THR A 21 -14.62 0.65 16.67
CA THR A 21 -15.26 1.82 16.10
C THR A 21 -14.19 2.74 15.52
N VAL A 22 -14.39 3.18 14.28
CA VAL A 22 -13.52 4.13 13.59
C VAL A 22 -14.17 5.51 13.68
N VAL A 23 -13.41 6.52 14.09
CA VAL A 23 -13.84 7.91 14.12
C VAL A 23 -12.86 8.74 13.32
N GLU A 24 -13.36 9.52 12.37
CA GLU A 24 -12.55 10.43 11.55
C GLU A 24 -12.47 11.80 12.22
N TYR A 25 -11.26 12.38 12.24
CA TYR A 25 -11.07 13.67 12.88
C TYR A 25 -11.82 14.77 12.13
N GLY A 26 -12.57 15.59 12.88
CA GLY A 26 -13.33 16.71 12.34
C GLY A 26 -14.67 16.32 11.70
N ILE A 27 -15.05 15.04 11.72
CA ILE A 27 -16.37 14.56 11.29
C ILE A 27 -17.17 14.13 12.52
N ASP A 28 -18.42 14.59 12.61
CA ASP A 28 -19.31 14.21 13.70
C ASP A 28 -19.78 12.76 13.56
N GLY A 29 -19.60 11.98 14.63
CA GLY A 29 -20.07 10.61 14.74
C GLY A 29 -19.07 9.55 14.27
N PRO A 30 -19.38 8.26 14.52
CA PRO A 30 -18.54 7.16 14.07
C PRO A 30 -18.61 7.03 12.55
N LEU A 31 -17.45 6.86 11.93
CA LEU A 31 -17.34 6.59 10.50
C LEU A 31 -17.85 5.17 10.19
N GLY A 32 -17.57 4.20 11.07
CA GLY A 32 -18.08 2.84 10.94
C GLY A 32 -17.55 1.94 12.06
N TRP A 33 -17.98 0.68 12.05
CA TRP A 33 -17.57 -0.30 13.06
C TRP A 33 -17.44 -1.72 12.51
N VAL A 34 -16.61 -2.52 13.19
CA VAL A 34 -16.42 -3.95 12.92
C VAL A 34 -16.34 -4.73 14.23
N ARG A 35 -16.58 -6.04 14.17
CA ARG A 35 -16.40 -6.93 15.32
C ARG A 35 -15.23 -7.88 15.06
N THR A 36 -14.31 -7.93 16.01
CA THR A 36 -13.21 -8.89 16.07
C THR A 36 -12.58 -8.90 17.46
N GLU A 37 -12.13 -10.07 17.87
CA GLU A 37 -11.34 -10.23 19.11
C GLU A 37 -9.86 -9.90 18.89
N LEU A 38 -9.41 -9.84 17.62
CA LEU A 38 -8.02 -9.60 17.22
C LEU A 38 -7.74 -8.09 17.14
N THR A 39 -7.59 -7.49 18.32
CA THR A 39 -7.58 -6.02 18.50
C THR A 39 -6.18 -5.37 18.53
N SER A 40 -5.15 -6.10 18.09
CA SER A 40 -3.79 -5.58 17.96
C SER A 40 -3.72 -4.54 16.83
N PRO A 41 -3.04 -3.40 17.00
CA PRO A 41 -2.85 -2.40 15.94
C PRO A 41 -2.19 -2.96 14.69
N HIS A 42 -1.34 -3.99 14.82
CA HIS A 42 -0.72 -4.62 13.66
C HIS A 42 -1.70 -5.46 12.82
N LEU A 43 -2.88 -5.78 13.35
CA LEU A 43 -3.88 -6.66 12.71
C LEU A 43 -5.10 -5.87 12.21
N ILE A 44 -5.02 -4.54 12.27
CA ILE A 44 -6.08 -3.62 11.88
C ILE A 44 -5.43 -2.47 11.12
N SER A 45 -5.96 -2.14 9.95
CA SER A 45 -5.53 -0.98 9.20
C SER A 45 -6.75 -0.23 8.69
N VAL A 46 -6.70 1.10 8.77
CA VAL A 46 -7.73 1.99 8.26
C VAL A 46 -7.06 2.95 7.29
N SER A 47 -7.65 3.12 6.12
CA SER A 47 -7.19 4.07 5.12
C SER A 47 -8.34 4.98 4.68
N ILE A 48 -8.05 6.29 4.63
CA ILE A 48 -8.94 7.34 4.12
C ILE A 48 -8.24 7.94 2.90
N ALA A 49 -8.56 7.41 1.73
CA ALA A 49 -8.03 7.90 0.48
C ALA A 49 -8.97 8.94 -0.14
N LYS A 50 -8.40 10.08 -0.55
CA LYS A 50 -9.14 11.05 -1.37
C LYS A 50 -9.37 10.44 -2.74
N GLY A 51 -10.62 10.43 -3.19
CA GLY A 51 -10.94 10.04 -4.55
C GLY A 51 -10.39 11.06 -5.56
N PRO A 52 -10.30 10.69 -6.85
CA PRO A 52 -10.04 11.65 -7.91
C PRO A 52 -11.01 12.83 -7.85
N PRO A 53 -10.67 14.00 -8.45
CA PRO A 53 -11.58 15.13 -8.52
C PRO A 53 -12.96 14.71 -9.06
N GLY A 54 -14.01 14.91 -8.25
CA GLY A 54 -15.38 14.54 -8.60
C GLY A 54 -15.83 13.14 -8.16
N SER A 55 -14.95 12.35 -7.53
CA SER A 55 -15.27 11.05 -6.93
C SER A 55 -15.35 11.13 -5.41
N GLN A 56 -16.11 10.21 -4.80
CA GLN A 56 -16.16 10.08 -3.34
C GLN A 56 -14.84 9.50 -2.81
N SER A 57 -14.45 9.92 -1.60
CA SER A 57 -13.33 9.33 -0.87
C SER A 57 -13.54 7.85 -0.61
N LEU A 58 -12.47 7.06 -0.73
CA LEU A 58 -12.49 5.66 -0.33
C LEU A 58 -12.09 5.57 1.14
N LYS A 59 -12.98 5.05 1.98
CA LYS A 59 -12.75 4.88 3.41
C LYS A 59 -12.91 3.42 3.75
N LYS A 60 -11.82 2.75 4.09
CA LYS A 60 -11.80 1.29 4.28
C LYS A 60 -11.13 0.90 5.58
N ILE A 61 -11.56 -0.23 6.11
CA ILE A 61 -10.89 -0.95 7.19
C ILE A 61 -10.55 -2.36 6.73
N ALA A 62 -9.31 -2.77 6.96
CA ALA A 62 -8.85 -4.15 6.88
C ALA A 62 -8.61 -4.67 8.29
N TYR A 63 -9.11 -5.86 8.59
CA TYR A 63 -9.00 -6.45 9.91
C TYR A 63 -9.06 -7.98 9.82
N LEU A 64 -8.50 -8.65 10.83
CA LEU A 64 -8.64 -10.10 10.94
C LEU A 64 -9.98 -10.50 11.55
N THR A 65 -10.72 -11.39 10.88
CA THR A 65 -11.91 -12.05 11.44
C THR A 65 -11.53 -13.26 12.29
N ASP A 66 -10.43 -13.92 11.93
CA ASP A 66 -9.75 -14.97 12.66
C ASP A 66 -8.25 -14.92 12.35
N PRO A 67 -7.38 -15.67 13.04
CA PRO A 67 -5.92 -15.56 12.87
C PRO A 67 -5.39 -15.78 11.44
N THR A 68 -6.21 -16.34 10.55
CA THR A 68 -5.87 -16.70 9.17
C THR A 68 -6.74 -16.02 8.11
N SER A 69 -7.72 -15.21 8.51
CA SER A 69 -8.69 -14.62 7.58
C SER A 69 -8.80 -13.11 7.76
N ILE A 70 -8.68 -12.38 6.64
CA ILE A 70 -8.82 -10.93 6.57
C ILE A 70 -10.18 -10.59 5.96
N ALA A 71 -10.85 -9.59 6.51
CA ALA A 71 -11.96 -8.90 5.85
C ALA A 71 -11.58 -7.45 5.54
N ILE A 72 -12.00 -6.97 4.37
CA ILE A 72 -11.90 -5.57 3.98
C ILE A 72 -13.32 -5.02 3.86
N LYS A 73 -13.62 -3.98 4.63
CA LYS A 73 -14.94 -3.35 4.69
C LYS A 73 -14.85 -1.90 4.25
N ASN A 74 -15.81 -1.48 3.43
CA ASN A 74 -16.03 -0.08 3.10
C ASN A 74 -16.82 0.57 4.22
N LEU A 75 -16.24 1.60 4.83
CA LEU A 75 -16.83 2.26 6.00
C LEU A 75 -17.96 3.24 5.62
N VAL A 76 -18.08 3.62 4.35
CA VAL A 76 -19.10 4.58 3.89
C VAL A 76 -20.46 3.92 3.72
N ASN A 77 -20.48 2.74 3.11
CA ASN A 77 -21.72 2.01 2.78
C ASN A 77 -21.90 0.71 3.58
N ASP A 78 -20.95 0.39 4.47
CA ASP A 78 -20.93 -0.80 5.32
C ASP A 78 -20.71 -2.14 4.57
N ASP A 79 -20.37 -2.10 3.28
CA ASP A 79 -20.20 -3.29 2.46
C ASP A 79 -18.86 -4.01 2.75
N THR A 80 -18.89 -5.35 2.78
CA THR A 80 -17.66 -6.15 2.79
C THR A 80 -17.17 -6.33 1.36
N GLU A 81 -16.06 -5.68 1.02
CA GLU A 81 -15.50 -5.67 -0.34
C GLU A 81 -14.67 -6.92 -0.65
N ALA A 82 -13.98 -7.47 0.37
CA ALA A 82 -13.16 -8.67 0.19
C ALA A 82 -13.07 -9.49 1.47
N VAL A 83 -12.97 -10.81 1.30
CA VAL A 83 -12.60 -11.77 2.34
C VAL A 83 -11.46 -12.62 1.80
N VAL A 84 -10.35 -12.64 2.53
CA VAL A 84 -9.12 -13.34 2.14
C VAL A 84 -8.82 -14.39 3.20
N ASN A 85 -8.73 -15.64 2.76
CA ASN A 85 -8.27 -16.75 3.60
C ASN A 85 -6.80 -17.02 3.32
N HIS A 86 -6.01 -17.16 4.37
CA HIS A 86 -4.60 -17.53 4.31
C HIS A 86 -4.35 -18.85 5.04
N THR A 87 -3.26 -19.53 4.70
CA THR A 87 -2.93 -20.85 5.27
C THR A 87 -2.12 -20.77 6.56
N THR A 88 -1.61 -19.60 6.90
CA THR A 88 -0.70 -19.37 8.02
C THR A 88 -1.21 -18.18 8.81
N VAL A 89 -0.99 -18.19 10.13
CA VAL A 89 -1.37 -17.07 10.99
C VAL A 89 -0.75 -15.78 10.47
N ILE A 90 -1.60 -14.77 10.30
CA ILE A 90 -1.22 -13.42 9.87
C ILE A 90 -0.77 -12.64 11.10
N ASP A 91 0.34 -11.93 10.99
CA ASP A 91 0.90 -11.18 12.11
C ASP A 91 1.06 -9.69 11.90
N TRP A 92 0.84 -9.23 10.67
CA TRP A 92 0.80 -7.81 10.32
C TRP A 92 -0.02 -7.59 9.04
N LEU A 93 -0.73 -6.47 8.94
CA LEU A 93 -1.39 -6.01 7.71
C LEU A 93 -1.46 -4.47 7.63
N GLU A 94 -1.48 -3.93 6.42
CA GLU A 94 -1.60 -2.48 6.18
C GLU A 94 -2.20 -2.18 4.80
N LEU A 95 -3.29 -1.39 4.79
CA LEU A 95 -3.89 -0.85 3.58
C LEU A 95 -2.96 0.20 2.95
N SER A 96 -2.98 0.30 1.63
CA SER A 96 -2.24 1.36 0.93
C SER A 96 -2.86 2.75 1.14
N GLU A 97 -2.08 3.78 0.84
CA GLU A 97 -2.49 5.19 0.89
C GLU A 97 -3.72 5.44 0.01
N SER A 98 -3.81 4.78 -1.15
CA SER A 98 -4.96 4.86 -2.05
C SER A 98 -6.18 4.03 -1.60
N ALA A 99 -6.07 3.23 -0.53
CA ALA A 99 -7.06 2.25 -0.08
C ALA A 99 -7.46 1.22 -1.15
N THR A 100 -6.62 0.98 -2.16
CA THR A 100 -6.89 0.03 -3.25
C THR A 100 -6.16 -1.30 -3.10
N LYS A 101 -5.06 -1.31 -2.34
CA LYS A 101 -4.21 -2.49 -2.11
C LYS A 101 -4.08 -2.78 -0.62
N LEU A 102 -3.74 -4.01 -0.30
CA LEU A 102 -3.44 -4.45 1.06
C LEU A 102 -2.13 -5.24 1.06
N LEU A 103 -1.20 -4.87 1.95
CA LEU A 103 -0.08 -5.73 2.31
C LEU A 103 -0.44 -6.51 3.57
N PHE A 104 -0.01 -7.76 3.64
CA PHE A 104 -0.04 -8.53 4.88
C PHE A 104 1.14 -9.49 4.97
N ARG A 105 1.55 -9.80 6.19
CA ARG A 105 2.65 -10.72 6.50
C ARG A 105 2.16 -11.83 7.41
N ASP A 106 2.66 -13.04 7.15
CA ASP A 106 2.39 -14.20 7.99
C ASP A 106 3.54 -14.52 8.96
N LYS A 107 3.26 -15.42 9.91
CA LYS A 107 4.25 -15.91 10.90
C LYS A 107 5.45 -16.64 10.29
N ARG A 108 5.46 -16.91 8.99
CA ARG A 108 6.62 -17.46 8.25
C ARG A 108 7.38 -16.35 7.51
N SER A 109 7.09 -15.08 7.85
CA SER A 109 7.69 -13.89 7.24
C SER A 109 7.46 -13.81 5.73
N ARG A 110 6.34 -14.34 5.22
CA ARG A 110 5.95 -14.17 3.81
C ARG A 110 5.11 -12.91 3.68
N LEU A 111 5.62 -11.95 2.90
CA LEU A 111 4.92 -10.73 2.54
C LEU A 111 4.05 -10.98 1.30
N THR A 112 2.76 -10.68 1.43
CA THR A 112 1.77 -10.86 0.37
C THR A 112 1.07 -9.54 0.08
N LEU A 113 0.89 -9.26 -1.21
CA LEU A 113 0.08 -8.17 -1.72
C LEU A 113 -1.28 -8.73 -2.18
N LEU A 114 -2.35 -8.07 -1.75
CA LEU A 114 -3.66 -8.18 -2.34
C LEU A 114 -3.95 -6.94 -3.18
N ASP A 115 -4.24 -7.15 -4.46
CA ASP A 115 -4.60 -6.12 -5.43
C ASP A 115 -5.89 -6.56 -6.14
N GLY A 116 -7.01 -5.93 -5.76
CA GLY A 116 -8.35 -6.44 -6.07
C GLY A 116 -8.56 -7.84 -5.49
N THR A 117 -8.76 -8.84 -6.35
CA THR A 117 -8.90 -10.25 -5.96
C THR A 117 -7.59 -11.04 -6.08
N ARG A 118 -6.54 -10.44 -6.64
CA ARG A 118 -5.27 -11.12 -6.91
C ARG A 118 -4.38 -11.06 -5.68
N GLN A 119 -4.03 -12.23 -5.15
CA GLN A 119 -3.03 -12.37 -4.10
C GLN A 119 -1.68 -12.79 -4.71
N THR A 120 -0.63 -12.03 -4.41
CA THR A 120 0.72 -12.34 -4.89
C THR A 120 1.73 -12.24 -3.76
N THR A 121 2.54 -13.27 -3.56
CA THR A 121 3.67 -13.21 -2.63
C THR A 121 4.77 -12.33 -3.22
N LEU A 122 5.10 -11.23 -2.55
CA LEU A 122 6.15 -10.30 -2.97
C LEU A 122 7.53 -10.76 -2.49
N LEU A 123 7.62 -11.19 -1.23
CA LEU A 123 8.90 -11.47 -0.59
C LEU A 123 8.78 -12.57 0.47
N ASN A 124 9.79 -13.43 0.55
CA ASN A 124 9.96 -14.39 1.63
C ASN A 124 11.02 -13.89 2.61
N PHE A 125 10.93 -14.32 3.87
CA PHE A 125 11.85 -13.89 4.94
C PHE A 125 11.87 -12.37 5.14
N CYS A 126 10.71 -11.73 4.96
CA CYS A 126 10.54 -10.28 5.10
C CYS A 126 10.67 -9.85 6.56
N THR A 127 11.74 -9.11 6.87
CA THR A 127 12.04 -8.59 8.22
C THR A 127 11.41 -7.23 8.44
N TYR A 128 11.38 -6.39 7.40
CA TYR A 128 10.79 -5.05 7.39
C TYR A 128 9.90 -4.85 6.16
N VAL A 129 8.81 -4.10 6.30
CA VAL A 129 7.98 -3.62 5.20
C VAL A 129 7.28 -2.31 5.58
N GLN A 130 7.16 -1.39 4.63
CA GLN A 130 6.38 -0.16 4.76
C GLN A 130 5.89 0.31 3.39
N TRP A 131 4.70 0.92 3.34
CA TRP A 131 4.34 1.82 2.24
C TRP A 131 5.18 3.10 2.32
N VAL A 132 5.68 3.59 1.20
CA VAL A 132 6.30 4.92 1.14
C VAL A 132 5.21 5.96 1.42
N PRO A 133 5.37 6.84 2.43
CA PRO A 133 4.33 7.79 2.81
C PRO A 133 3.76 8.57 1.61
N GLY A 134 2.43 8.66 1.52
CA GLY A 134 1.76 9.36 0.41
C GLY A 134 1.94 8.74 -0.98
N SER A 135 2.25 7.45 -1.08
CA SER A 135 2.21 6.67 -2.34
C SER A 135 1.93 5.20 -2.08
N ASP A 136 1.56 4.44 -3.12
CA ASP A 136 1.50 2.98 -3.04
C ASP A 136 2.83 2.30 -3.44
N VAL A 137 3.97 2.95 -3.24
CA VAL A 137 5.29 2.31 -3.41
C VAL A 137 5.61 1.46 -2.19
N VAL A 138 6.08 0.24 -2.42
CA VAL A 138 6.43 -0.70 -1.33
C VAL A 138 7.92 -0.76 -1.15
N VAL A 139 8.37 -0.62 0.09
CA VAL A 139 9.75 -0.88 0.50
C VAL A 139 9.73 -2.05 1.48
N ALA A 140 10.56 -3.07 1.24
CA ALA A 140 10.71 -4.19 2.15
C ALA A 140 12.17 -4.66 2.24
N GLN A 141 12.49 -5.37 3.31
CA GLN A 141 13.81 -5.94 3.54
C GLN A 141 13.72 -7.46 3.69
N SER A 142 14.69 -8.16 3.10
CA SER A 142 14.98 -9.58 3.39
C SER A 142 16.50 -9.77 3.48
N GLY A 143 16.98 -10.14 4.67
CA GLY A 143 18.41 -10.16 4.96
C GLY A 143 19.06 -8.80 4.70
N ASN A 144 20.15 -8.79 3.93
CA ASN A 144 20.91 -7.58 3.61
C ASN A 144 20.48 -6.93 2.28
N THR A 145 19.25 -7.19 1.83
CA THR A 145 18.73 -6.69 0.57
C THR A 145 17.46 -5.89 0.83
N LEU A 146 17.49 -4.63 0.37
CA LEU A 146 16.32 -3.78 0.25
C LEU A 146 15.63 -4.09 -1.09
N HIS A 147 14.31 -4.22 -1.06
CA HIS A 147 13.44 -4.44 -2.20
C HIS A 147 12.45 -3.27 -2.32
N VAL A 148 12.39 -2.66 -3.49
CA VAL A 148 11.51 -1.51 -3.78
C VAL A 148 10.64 -1.84 -4.99
N TRP A 149 9.33 -1.81 -4.79
CA TRP A 149 8.34 -1.92 -5.86
C TRP A 149 7.69 -0.56 -6.08
N TYR A 150 8.17 0.17 -7.09
CA TYR A 150 7.52 1.42 -7.54
C TYR A 150 6.13 1.16 -8.12
N ASN A 151 5.89 -0.04 -8.65
CA ASN A 151 4.57 -0.52 -9.02
C ASN A 151 4.36 -1.94 -8.45
N PRO A 152 3.73 -2.08 -7.26
CA PRO A 152 3.53 -3.39 -6.64
C PRO A 152 2.57 -4.30 -7.43
N SER A 153 1.76 -3.74 -8.35
CA SER A 153 0.92 -4.54 -9.25
C SER A 153 1.73 -5.30 -10.32
N ILE A 154 3.03 -5.03 -10.46
CA ILE A 154 3.96 -5.79 -11.31
C ILE A 154 5.12 -6.32 -10.44
N PRO A 155 4.90 -7.40 -9.66
CA PRO A 155 5.87 -7.87 -8.66
C PRO A 155 7.26 -8.22 -9.20
N ASP A 156 7.36 -8.59 -10.48
CA ASP A 156 8.62 -8.93 -11.15
C ASP A 156 9.51 -7.69 -11.39
N GLN A 157 8.94 -6.47 -11.39
CA GLN A 157 9.68 -5.21 -11.53
C GLN A 157 10.18 -4.69 -10.18
N VAL A 158 10.87 -5.54 -9.43
CA VAL A 158 11.48 -5.17 -8.16
C VAL A 158 12.86 -4.55 -8.37
N THR A 159 13.10 -3.40 -7.76
CA THR A 159 14.45 -2.83 -7.64
C THR A 159 15.10 -3.36 -6.36
N THR A 160 16.35 -3.80 -6.44
CA THR A 160 17.08 -4.32 -5.27
C THR A 160 18.33 -3.50 -4.98
N VAL A 161 18.57 -3.23 -3.69
CA VAL A 161 19.73 -2.48 -3.22
C VAL A 161 20.35 -3.24 -2.05
N ALA A 162 21.68 -3.45 -2.10
CA ALA A 162 22.39 -4.07 -1.00
C ALA A 162 22.58 -3.08 0.15
N ILE A 163 22.23 -3.50 1.37
CA ILE A 163 22.35 -2.71 2.59
C ILE A 163 23.21 -3.46 3.63
N LYS A 164 23.75 -2.75 4.63
CA LYS A 164 24.66 -3.35 5.64
C LYS A 164 24.08 -3.37 7.05
N GLY A 165 22.77 -3.25 7.18
CA GLY A 165 22.08 -3.17 8.46
C GLY A 165 20.59 -3.44 8.32
N GLU A 166 19.85 -3.11 9.37
CA GLU A 166 18.40 -3.28 9.42
C GLU A 166 17.68 -1.98 9.06
N VAL A 167 16.62 -2.07 8.27
CA VAL A 167 15.77 -0.92 7.97
C VAL A 167 15.00 -0.52 9.23
N GLU A 168 14.99 0.77 9.55
CA GLU A 168 14.23 1.32 10.67
C GLU A 168 13.00 2.10 10.22
N ALA A 169 13.11 2.85 9.12
CA ALA A 169 12.04 3.73 8.65
C ALA A 169 12.19 4.03 7.15
N VAL A 170 11.06 4.31 6.51
CA VAL A 170 10.99 4.99 5.22
C VAL A 170 10.41 6.37 5.44
N LEU A 171 11.18 7.39 5.07
CA LEU A 171 10.84 8.79 5.24
C LEU A 171 10.65 9.44 3.89
N ARG A 172 9.66 10.32 3.78
CA ARG A 172 9.43 11.14 2.58
C ARG A 172 9.08 12.55 2.98
N ASP A 173 9.68 13.50 2.29
CA ASP A 173 9.31 14.91 2.31
C ASP A 173 8.99 15.40 0.89
N ALA A 174 8.94 16.72 0.68
CA ALA A 174 8.60 17.29 -0.61
C ALA A 174 9.69 17.13 -1.69
N GLU A 175 10.94 16.87 -1.29
CA GLU A 175 12.10 16.85 -2.17
C GLU A 175 12.71 15.45 -2.32
N ARG A 176 12.61 14.60 -1.29
CA ARG A 176 13.28 13.29 -1.26
C ARG A 176 12.48 12.22 -0.55
N THR A 177 12.75 10.99 -0.97
CA THR A 177 12.30 9.77 -0.31
C THR A 177 13.53 8.94 0.05
N GLU A 178 13.62 8.50 1.31
CA GLU A 178 14.79 7.78 1.83
C GLU A 178 14.41 6.60 2.72
N VAL A 179 15.23 5.56 2.64
CA VAL A 179 15.21 4.43 3.57
C VAL A 179 16.33 4.61 4.59
N ILE A 180 15.97 4.68 5.85
CA ILE A 180 16.91 4.82 6.97
C ILE A 180 17.28 3.43 7.47
N VAL A 181 18.58 3.11 7.37
CA VAL A 181 19.15 1.82 7.77
C VAL A 181 20.09 2.02 8.95
N GLN A 182 19.88 1.25 10.01
CA GLN A 182 20.79 1.18 11.15
C GLN A 182 21.92 0.19 10.84
N GLU A 183 23.07 0.72 10.44
CA GLU A 183 24.31 -0.04 10.32
C GLU A 183 25.05 -0.12 11.66
N ALA A 184 26.15 -0.87 11.74
CA ALA A 184 26.86 -1.15 12.99
C ALA A 184 27.22 0.10 13.83
N ASN A 185 27.58 1.20 13.18
CA ASN A 185 28.11 2.40 13.86
C ASN A 185 27.33 3.68 13.54
N ALA A 186 26.36 3.66 12.62
CA ALA A 186 25.67 4.85 12.15
C ALA A 186 24.34 4.50 11.49
N LYS A 187 23.46 5.51 11.39
CA LYS A 187 22.31 5.47 10.49
C LYS A 187 22.74 5.97 9.11
N VAL A 188 22.38 5.21 8.08
CA VAL A 188 22.68 5.52 6.68
C VAL A 188 21.36 5.67 5.94
N ALA A 189 21.23 6.75 5.17
CA ALA A 189 20.08 6.98 4.31
C ALA A 189 20.35 6.48 2.89
N TYR A 190 19.44 5.68 2.37
CA TYR A 190 19.43 5.21 0.99
C TYR A 190 18.31 5.94 0.25
N GLU A 191 18.67 6.82 -0.67
CA GLU A 191 17.72 7.59 -1.46
C GLU A 191 17.03 6.73 -2.52
N LEU A 192 15.72 6.93 -2.70
CA LEU A 192 14.90 6.26 -3.71
C LEU A 192 14.66 7.17 -4.91
N ASP A 193 14.20 6.58 -6.02
CA ASP A 193 13.84 7.34 -7.22
C ASP A 193 12.54 8.12 -7.00
N ASN A 194 12.68 9.38 -6.59
CA ASN A 194 11.54 10.24 -6.32
C ASN A 194 10.68 10.51 -7.57
N VAL A 195 11.26 10.46 -8.77
CA VAL A 195 10.53 10.68 -10.02
C VAL A 195 9.57 9.52 -10.27
N GLN A 196 10.02 8.27 -10.11
CA GLN A 196 9.15 7.09 -10.23
C GLN A 196 8.04 7.09 -9.18
N ILE A 197 8.36 7.48 -7.94
CA ILE A 197 7.36 7.57 -6.86
C ILE A 197 6.31 8.65 -7.19
N ASP A 198 6.74 9.85 -7.55
CA ASP A 198 5.83 10.97 -7.85
C ASP A 198 4.97 10.70 -9.09
N PHE A 199 5.54 10.03 -10.10
CA PHE A 199 4.79 9.59 -11.28
C PHE A 199 3.70 8.58 -10.88
N GLY A 200 4.05 7.55 -10.09
CA GLY A 200 3.09 6.57 -9.58
C GLY A 200 1.95 7.22 -8.79
N SER A 201 2.29 8.10 -7.84
CA SER A 201 1.32 8.88 -7.08
C SER A 201 0.38 9.71 -7.97
N ALA A 202 0.92 10.34 -9.04
CA ALA A 202 0.11 11.14 -9.96
C ALA A 202 -0.88 10.27 -10.75
N ILE A 203 -0.45 9.09 -11.20
CA ILE A 203 -1.31 8.12 -11.88
C ILE A 203 -2.43 7.64 -10.95
N GLU A 204 -2.11 7.30 -9.70
CA GLU A 204 -3.10 6.82 -8.72
C GLU A 204 -4.11 7.90 -8.31
N ALA A 205 -3.68 9.15 -8.21
CA ALA A 205 -4.55 10.29 -7.98
C ALA A 205 -5.42 10.66 -9.20
N GLY A 206 -5.15 10.08 -10.38
CA GLY A 206 -5.79 10.43 -11.64
C GLY A 206 -5.34 11.78 -12.21
N ASP A 207 -4.25 12.37 -11.72
CA ASP A 207 -3.67 13.61 -12.24
C ASP A 207 -2.79 13.30 -13.46
N LEU A 208 -3.47 13.05 -14.58
CA LEU A 208 -2.83 12.69 -15.85
C LEU A 208 -1.96 13.82 -16.41
N ALA A 209 -2.27 15.08 -16.07
CA ALA A 209 -1.48 16.23 -16.51
C ALA A 209 -0.12 16.25 -15.80
N LYS A 210 -0.10 16.05 -14.48
CA LYS A 210 1.13 15.91 -13.71
C LYS A 210 1.92 14.67 -14.15
N ALA A 211 1.25 13.54 -14.37
CA ALA A 211 1.90 12.33 -14.89
C ALA A 211 2.56 12.54 -16.26
N ALA A 212 1.90 13.24 -17.18
CA ALA A 212 2.45 13.54 -18.51
C ALA A 212 3.70 14.44 -18.43
N ALA A 213 3.73 15.42 -17.52
CA ALA A 213 4.88 16.29 -17.33
C ALA A 213 6.15 15.52 -16.91
N PHE A 214 6.00 14.47 -16.09
CA PHE A 214 7.13 13.60 -15.73
C PHE A 214 7.68 12.82 -16.93
N LEU A 215 6.81 12.32 -17.81
CA LEU A 215 7.22 11.63 -19.03
C LEU A 215 7.97 12.55 -20.00
N ASP A 216 7.52 13.80 -20.13
CA ASP A 216 8.19 14.79 -20.99
C ASP A 216 9.57 15.18 -20.46
N HIS A 217 9.76 15.21 -19.13
CA HIS A 217 11.07 15.42 -18.52
C HIS A 217 12.01 14.23 -18.78
N TYR A 218 11.50 13.00 -18.72
CA TYR A 218 12.28 11.78 -18.98
C TYR A 218 12.64 11.60 -20.47
N ARG A 219 11.79 12.07 -21.41
CA ARG A 219 12.08 12.10 -22.85
C ARG A 219 13.33 12.89 -23.23
N VAL A 220 13.76 13.82 -22.36
CA VAL A 220 14.98 14.61 -22.60
C VAL A 220 16.23 13.92 -22.02
N ALA A 221 16.06 12.97 -21.09
CA ALA A 221 17.16 12.36 -20.34
C ALA A 221 17.64 10.99 -20.86
N ASP A 222 16.78 10.16 -21.47
CA ASP A 222 17.20 8.85 -22.01
C ASP A 222 16.28 8.36 -23.16
N ASP A 223 16.75 8.42 -24.40
CA ASP A 223 15.99 8.14 -25.63
C ASP A 223 15.83 6.63 -25.93
N SER A 224 16.41 5.74 -25.10
CA SER A 224 16.50 4.31 -25.39
C SER A 224 15.52 3.41 -24.62
N LEU A 225 15.26 3.69 -23.34
CA LEU A 225 14.44 2.83 -22.46
C LEU A 225 12.93 3.12 -22.55
N LEU A 226 12.59 4.35 -22.95
CA LEU A 226 11.24 4.89 -22.92
C LEU A 226 10.28 4.23 -23.93
N SER A 227 10.82 3.78 -25.07
CA SER A 227 10.05 3.03 -26.08
C SER A 227 9.56 1.67 -25.57
N THR A 228 10.33 1.04 -24.70
CA THR A 228 10.03 -0.30 -24.15
C THR A 228 9.00 -0.21 -23.03
N ILE A 229 9.15 0.78 -22.13
CA ILE A 229 8.21 1.02 -21.02
C ILE A 229 6.84 1.45 -21.55
N ILE A 230 6.78 2.40 -22.48
CA ILE A 230 5.51 2.82 -23.10
C ILE A 230 4.81 1.64 -23.80
N ALA A 231 5.56 0.77 -24.49
CA ALA A 231 5.00 -0.40 -25.13
C ALA A 231 4.41 -1.41 -24.12
N LEU A 232 5.04 -1.56 -22.94
CA LEU A 232 4.57 -2.44 -21.86
C LEU A 232 3.33 -1.88 -21.14
N GLU A 233 3.33 -0.60 -20.78
CA GLU A 233 2.21 0.05 -20.09
C GLU A 233 0.95 0.12 -20.98
N LEU A 234 1.12 0.45 -22.27
CA LEU A 234 0.02 0.47 -23.23
C LEU A 234 -0.53 -0.93 -23.53
N ALA A 235 0.34 -1.95 -23.57
CA ALA A 235 -0.10 -3.34 -23.75
C ALA A 235 -0.86 -3.86 -22.52
N SER A 236 -0.49 -3.42 -21.31
CA SER A 236 -1.22 -3.71 -20.08
C SER A 236 -2.61 -3.06 -20.11
N ALA A 237 -2.69 -1.77 -20.44
CA ALA A 237 -3.96 -1.03 -20.52
C ALA A 237 -4.90 -1.57 -21.63
N ALA A 238 -4.35 -2.09 -22.72
CA ALA A 238 -5.14 -2.67 -23.82
C ALA A 238 -5.77 -4.03 -23.46
N LYS A 239 -5.13 -4.85 -22.60
CA LYS A 239 -5.68 -6.14 -22.15
C LYS A 239 -6.94 -5.97 -21.29
N TYR A 240 -7.09 -4.84 -20.60
CA TYR A 240 -8.30 -4.54 -19.81
C TYR A 240 -9.48 -3.98 -20.63
N LYS A 241 -9.30 -3.69 -21.93
CA LYS A 241 -10.37 -3.17 -22.81
C LYS A 241 -10.89 -4.17 -23.85
N ALA A 242 -10.42 -5.41 -23.83
CA ALA A 242 -10.77 -6.41 -24.85
C ALA A 242 -11.75 -7.49 -24.34
N PHE A 243 -13.04 -7.27 -24.65
CA PHE A 243 -14.15 -8.22 -24.92
C PHE A 243 -15.22 -8.55 -23.84
N PRO A 244 -16.49 -8.85 -24.25
CA PRO A 244 -17.04 -8.86 -25.62
C PRO A 244 -18.19 -7.87 -25.87
N ARG A 245 -18.33 -7.49 -27.15
CA ARG A 245 -19.58 -6.95 -27.71
C ARG A 245 -20.71 -7.97 -27.50
N ILE A 246 -21.72 -7.57 -26.75
CA ILE A 246 -23.04 -8.19 -26.73
C ILE A 246 -23.61 -8.07 -28.16
N LYS A 247 -23.87 -9.20 -28.82
CA LYS A 247 -24.76 -9.25 -29.97
C LYS A 247 -26.18 -9.47 -29.43
N VAL A 248 -27.08 -8.59 -29.86
CA VAL A 248 -28.54 -8.67 -29.73
C VAL A 248 -29.05 -9.96 -30.37
#